data_AF-A0A842WS32-F1
#
_entry.id   AF-A0A842WS32-F1
#
_cell.length_a   1.000
_cell.length_b   1.000
_cell.length_c   1.000
_cell.angle_alpha   90.00
_cell.angle_beta   90.00
_cell.angle_gamma   90.00
#
_symmetry.space_group_name_H-M   'P 1'
#
loop_
_entity.id
_entity.type
_entity.pdbx_description
1 polymer ?
#
loop_
_entity_poly.entity_id
_entity_poly.type
_entity_poly.pdbx_seq_one_letter_code
_entity_poly.pdbx_strand_id
1 'polypeptide(L)'
;MRIKTVLRDSDILQMEEGSKKRIFAAIEKNIDRLVNTFSLLKVMGMEKSDRGNMLTTLESSDYHIWLWKEGDQHVIYFSRKEELPEEDKGYQWQ
;
A
#
# COMPACT_ATOMS: atom_id res chain seq x y z
N MET A 1 6.38 -10.99 -12.07
CA MET A 1 6.08 -9.62 -11.59
C MET A 1 7.31 -9.04 -10.91
N ARG A 2 7.61 -7.75 -11.08
CA ARG A 2 8.79 -7.13 -10.43
C ARG A 2 8.30 -6.26 -9.28
N ILE A 3 8.63 -6.64 -8.05
CA ILE A 3 8.41 -5.80 -6.86
C ILE A 3 9.17 -4.50 -7.08
N LYS A 4 8.44 -3.38 -7.11
CA LYS A 4 9.01 -2.05 -7.27
C LYS A 4 9.41 -1.50 -5.91
N THR A 5 10.46 -0.68 -5.90
CA THR A 5 10.81 0.12 -4.71
C THR A 5 9.67 1.09 -4.41
N VAL A 6 9.34 1.20 -3.12
CA VAL A 6 8.38 2.19 -2.60
C VAL A 6 8.94 3.58 -2.89
N LEU A 7 8.14 4.40 -3.56
CA LEU A 7 8.45 5.80 -3.77
C LEU A 7 8.27 6.55 -2.45
N ARG A 8 9.31 7.29 -2.08
CA ARG A 8 9.36 8.16 -0.90
C ARG A 8 9.34 9.59 -1.38
N ASP A 9 8.67 10.45 -0.63
CA ASP A 9 8.53 11.87 -0.95
C ASP A 9 8.77 12.67 0.33
N SER A 10 9.60 13.71 0.26
CA SER A 10 9.94 14.53 1.42
C SER A 10 8.70 15.17 2.05
N ASP A 11 7.72 15.54 1.22
CA ASP A 11 6.52 16.23 1.66
C ASP A 11 5.61 15.25 2.42
N ILE A 12 5.59 13.97 2.01
CA ILE A 12 4.89 12.90 2.72
C ILE A 12 5.55 12.62 4.07
N LEU A 13 6.89 12.64 4.13
CA LEU A 13 7.64 12.35 5.36
C LEU A 13 7.51 13.47 6.41
N GLN A 14 7.17 14.70 6.00
CA GLN A 14 6.87 15.81 6.90
C GLN A 14 5.43 15.80 7.43
N MET A 15 4.55 14.95 6.90
CA MET A 15 3.19 14.78 7.42
C MET A 15 3.20 14.01 8.74
N GLU A 16 2.19 14.25 9.56
CA GLU A 16 1.97 13.52 10.82
C GLU A 16 1.96 12.00 10.58
N GLU A 17 2.75 11.29 11.39
CA GLU A 17 2.93 9.84 11.29
C GLU A 17 1.61 9.10 11.51
N GLY A 18 1.33 8.09 10.70
CA GLY A 18 0.08 7.33 10.78
C GLY A 18 -1.19 8.11 10.45
N SER A 19 -1.10 9.42 10.16
CA SER A 19 -2.28 10.22 9.84
C SER A 19 -2.94 9.74 8.54
N LYS A 20 -4.27 9.84 8.48
CA LYS A 20 -5.03 9.52 7.27
C LYS A 20 -4.45 10.24 6.05
N LYS A 21 -4.10 11.52 6.18
CA LYS A 21 -3.50 12.31 5.10
C LYS A 21 -2.20 11.68 4.57
N ARG A 22 -1.30 11.25 5.46
CA ARG A 22 -0.02 10.63 5.08
C ARG A 22 -0.22 9.27 4.44
N ILE A 23 -1.15 8.47 4.95
CA ILE A 23 -1.51 7.15 4.38
C ILE A 23 -1.98 7.31 2.93
N PHE A 24 -2.96 8.18 2.69
CA PHE A 24 -3.49 8.41 1.34
C PHE A 24 -2.42 8.99 0.41
N ALA A 25 -1.61 9.95 0.86
CA ALA A 25 -0.53 10.50 0.03
C ALA A 25 0.52 9.44 -0.35
N ALA A 26 0.88 8.55 0.57
CA ALA A 26 1.81 7.45 0.30
C ALA A 26 1.24 6.44 -0.71
N ILE A 27 -0.06 6.17 -0.67
CA ILE A 27 -0.75 5.28 -1.62
C ILE A 27 -0.82 5.92 -2.98
N GLU A 28 -1.27 7.17 -3.09
CA GLU A 28 -1.33 7.90 -4.37
C GLU A 28 0.02 7.92 -5.09
N LYS A 29 1.11 8.13 -4.33
CA LYS A 29 2.46 8.08 -4.90
C LYS A 29 2.85 6.70 -5.41
N ASN A 30 2.24 5.64 -4.87
CA ASN A 30 2.55 4.25 -5.16
C ASN A 30 1.43 3.49 -5.89
N ILE A 31 0.45 4.19 -6.45
CA ILE A 31 -0.65 3.56 -7.19
C ILE A 31 -0.15 2.86 -8.45
N ASP A 32 -0.80 1.77 -8.84
CA ASP A 32 -0.41 0.92 -9.97
C ASP A 32 1.03 0.37 -9.86
N ARG A 33 1.55 0.27 -8.62
CA ARG A 33 2.86 -0.29 -8.33
C ARG A 33 2.71 -1.39 -7.31
N LEU A 34 3.18 -2.57 -7.70
CA LEU A 34 3.44 -3.60 -6.73
C LEU A 34 4.62 -3.18 -5.84
N VAL A 35 4.37 -3.05 -4.54
CA VAL A 35 5.41 -2.67 -3.57
C VAL A 35 5.38 -3.55 -2.33
N ASN A 36 6.50 -3.57 -1.61
CA ASN A 36 6.61 -4.23 -0.32
C ASN A 36 5.77 -3.50 0.75
N THR A 37 4.83 -4.20 1.39
CA THR A 37 3.88 -3.63 2.35
C THR A 37 4.57 -2.98 3.54
N PHE A 38 5.60 -3.63 4.12
CA PHE A 38 6.27 -3.09 5.30
C PHE A 38 7.15 -1.89 4.98
N SER A 39 7.70 -1.83 3.77
CA SER A 39 8.42 -0.64 3.30
C SER A 39 7.47 0.53 3.09
N LEU A 40 6.23 0.27 2.64
CA LEU A 40 5.19 1.28 2.49
C LEU A 40 4.72 1.80 3.85
N LEU A 41 4.46 0.92 4.82
CA LEU A 41 4.09 1.31 6.19
C LEU A 41 5.15 2.24 6.83
N LYS A 42 6.44 1.98 6.60
CA LYS A 42 7.51 2.89 7.06
C LYS A 42 7.40 4.30 6.46
N VAL A 43 7.00 4.43 5.19
CA VAL A 43 6.76 5.75 4.58
C VAL A 43 5.57 6.45 5.24
N MET A 44 4.57 5.68 5.67
CA MET A 44 3.41 6.19 6.40
C MET A 44 3.71 6.54 7.86
N GLY A 45 4.91 6.21 8.38
CA GLY A 45 5.23 6.36 9.80
C GLY A 45 4.52 5.33 10.68
N MET A 46 4.30 4.13 10.14
CA MET A 46 3.54 3.05 10.78
C MET A 46 4.41 1.80 10.97
N GLU A 47 4.08 1.00 11.98
CA GLU A 47 4.75 -0.27 12.23
C GLU A 47 4.12 -1.43 11.45
N LYS A 48 4.77 -2.60 11.47
CA LYS A 48 4.23 -3.80 10.80
C LYS A 48 2.89 -4.25 11.40
N SER A 49 2.72 -4.09 12.71
CA SER A 49 1.50 -4.36 13.46
C SER A 49 0.33 -3.49 13.01
N ASP A 50 0.61 -2.27 12.52
CA ASP A 50 -0.42 -1.32 12.08
C ASP A 50 -0.99 -1.61 10.69
N ARG A 51 -0.59 -2.72 10.04
CA ARG A 51 -1.14 -3.11 8.73
C ARG A 51 -2.67 -3.14 8.73
N GLY A 52 -3.28 -3.64 9.82
CA GLY A 52 -4.73 -3.66 9.97
C GLY A 52 -5.31 -2.25 10.01
N ASN A 53 -4.74 -1.36 10.83
CA ASN A 53 -5.17 0.04 10.94
C ASN A 53 -5.09 0.79 9.60
N MET A 54 -4.03 0.52 8.81
CA MET A 54 -3.89 1.07 7.46
C MET A 54 -5.02 0.58 6.55
N LEU A 55 -5.33 -0.72 6.53
CA LEU A 55 -6.43 -1.26 5.73
C LEU A 55 -7.78 -0.68 6.17
N THR A 56 -8.06 -0.66 7.48
CA THR A 56 -9.29 -0.06 8.03
C THR A 56 -9.44 1.42 7.65
N THR A 57 -8.34 2.17 7.58
CA THR A 57 -8.36 3.58 7.13
C THR A 57 -8.81 3.73 5.66
N LEU A 58 -8.65 2.67 4.87
CA LEU A 58 -8.96 2.62 3.44
C LEU A 58 -10.31 1.96 3.11
N GLU A 59 -11.03 1.42 4.08
CA GLU A 59 -12.35 0.77 3.86
C GLU A 59 -13.34 1.66 3.10
N SER A 60 -13.21 2.99 3.25
CA SER A 60 -14.08 3.99 2.60
C SER A 60 -13.49 4.60 1.33
N SER A 61 -12.37 4.08 0.83
CA SER A 61 -11.70 4.59 -0.37
C SER A 61 -12.22 3.94 -1.66
N ASP A 62 -11.93 4.57 -2.80
CA ASP A 62 -12.17 4.05 -4.14
C ASP A 62 -11.03 3.12 -4.62
N TYR A 63 -10.13 2.71 -3.72
CA TYR A 63 -9.05 1.80 -4.08
C TYR A 63 -9.52 0.36 -4.07
N HIS A 64 -9.11 -0.35 -5.10
CA HIS A 64 -9.00 -1.78 -5.09
C HIS A 64 -7.63 -2.16 -4.51
N ILE A 65 -7.63 -3.09 -3.55
CA ILE A 65 -6.45 -3.43 -2.74
C ILE A 65 -6.21 -4.92 -2.83
N TRP A 66 -5.04 -5.29 -3.31
CA TRP A 66 -4.64 -6.68 -3.42
C TRP A 66 -3.41 -6.95 -2.56
N LEU A 67 -3.49 -8.06 -1.84
CA LEU A 67 -2.49 -8.52 -0.90
C LEU A 67 -1.95 -9.86 -1.36
N TRP A 68 -0.63 -10.02 -1.35
CA TRP A 68 -0.02 -11.32 -1.58
C TRP A 68 1.30 -11.50 -0.85
N LYS A 69 1.83 -12.70 -0.99
CA LYS A 69 3.13 -13.11 -0.47
C LYS A 69 4.00 -13.59 -1.63
N GLU A 70 5.15 -12.97 -1.81
CA GLU A 70 6.14 -13.35 -2.82
C GLU A 70 7.43 -13.77 -2.11
N GLY A 71 7.68 -15.08 -2.03
CA GLY A 71 8.70 -15.64 -1.14
C GLY A 71 8.42 -15.27 0.32
N ASP A 72 9.36 -14.58 0.97
CA ASP A 72 9.20 -14.08 2.34
C ASP A 72 8.66 -12.63 2.42
N GLN A 73 8.35 -12.01 1.28
CA GLN A 73 7.90 -10.62 1.24
C GLN A 73 6.38 -10.53 1.24
N HIS A 74 5.86 -9.66 2.11
CA HIS A 74 4.49 -9.16 2.01
C HIS A 74 4.45 -7.99 1.05
N VAL A 75 3.51 -8.06 0.13
CA VAL A 75 3.40 -7.14 -0.98
C VAL A 75 1.96 -6.73 -1.17
N ILE A 76 1.81 -5.48 -1.60
CA ILE A 76 0.53 -4.80 -1.73
C ILE A 76 0.49 -4.04 -3.05
N TYR A 77 -0.69 -4.03 -3.65
CA TYR A 77 -0.98 -3.30 -4.87
C TYR A 77 -2.28 -2.53 -4.67
N PHE A 78 -2.28 -1.29 -5.15
CA PHE A 78 -3.43 -0.39 -5.13
C PHE A 78 -3.74 0.03 -6.57
N SER A 79 -5.01 0.01 -6.93
CA SER A 79 -5.52 0.49 -8.23
C SER A 79 -6.83 1.23 -8.01
N ARG A 80 -7.18 2.12 -8.95
CA ARG A 80 -8.55 2.67 -9.08
C ARG A 80 -9.39 1.94 -10.12
N LYS A 81 -8.78 0.97 -10.80
CA LYS A 81 -9.43 0.07 -11.75
C LYS A 81 -9.57 -1.29 -11.09
N GLU A 82 -10.68 -1.96 -11.36
CA GLU A 82 -10.98 -3.30 -10.83
C GLU A 82 -10.01 -4.37 -11.37
N GLU A 83 -9.27 -4.06 -12.43
CA GLU A 83 -8.33 -4.99 -13.05
C GLU A 83 -7.05 -5.19 -12.22
N LEU A 84 -6.82 -6.45 -11.84
CA LEU A 84 -5.54 -6.92 -11.32
C LEU A 84 -4.43 -6.79 -12.38
N PRO A 85 -3.16 -6.61 -11.97
CA PRO A 85 -2.04 -6.73 -12.88
C PRO A 85 -1.88 -8.15 -13.47
N GLU A 86 -2.30 -9.18 -12.73
CA GLU A 86 -2.31 -10.61 -13.13
C GLU A 86 -3.14 -11.42 -12.10
N GLU A 87 -4.09 -12.23 -12.57
CA GLU A 87 -5.20 -12.81 -11.76
C GLU A 87 -4.81 -13.89 -10.73
N ASP A 88 -3.62 -14.50 -10.84
CA ASP A 88 -3.36 -15.78 -10.14
C ASP A 88 -2.57 -15.70 -8.81
N LYS A 89 -2.20 -14.50 -8.33
CA LYS A 89 -1.20 -14.40 -7.24
C LYS A 89 -1.63 -13.63 -5.99
N GLY A 90 -2.80 -13.00 -5.98
CA GLY A 90 -3.22 -12.16 -4.86
C GLY A 90 -4.67 -12.33 -4.43
N TYR A 91 -4.89 -12.05 -3.15
CA TYR A 91 -6.23 -11.92 -2.58
C TYR A 91 -6.65 -10.44 -2.68
N GLN A 92 -7.80 -10.17 -3.29
CA GLN A 92 -8.44 -8.86 -3.23
C GLN A 92 -9.09 -8.68 -1.87
N TRP A 93 -8.67 -7.66 -1.14
CA TRP A 93 -9.25 -7.30 0.14
C TRP A 93 -10.47 -6.38 -0.01
N GLN A 94 -10.40 -5.44 -0.96
CA GLN A 94 -11.46 -4.51 -1.38
C GLN A 94 -11.32 -4.22 -2.87
#